data_AF-A0A930YF82-F1
#
_entry.id   AF-A0A930YF82-F1
#
_cell.length_a   1.000
_cell.length_b   1.000
_cell.length_c   1.000
_cell.angle_alpha   90.00
_cell.angle_beta   90.00
_cell.angle_gamma   90.00
#
_symmetry.space_group_name_H-M   'P 1'
#
loop_
_entity.id
_entity.type
_entity.pdbx_description
1 polymer ?
#
loop_
_entity_poly.entity_id
_entity_poly.type
_entity_poly.pdbx_seq_one_letter_code
_entity_poly.pdbx_strand_id
1 'polypeptide(L)' 'MADLTDVTWNQEARDKMLTDADRVLQDAVREVAAEHEGDDWEPAFAALNERLKGRFIDYEPGPDVRKYAEAIARGDYR' A
#
# COMPACT_ATOMS: atom_id res chain seq x y z
N MET A 1 -24.88 -30.16 -4.25
CA MET A 1 -23.50 -29.67 -4.07
C MET A 1 -23.64 -28.23 -3.62
N ALA A 2 -23.10 -27.87 -2.46
CA ALA A 2 -23.06 -26.46 -2.06
C ALA A 2 -22.07 -25.75 -2.97
N ASP A 3 -22.53 -24.72 -3.67
CA ASP A 3 -21.70 -23.85 -4.50
C ASP A 3 -20.97 -22.87 -3.58
N LEU A 4 -19.71 -22.54 -3.88
CA LEU A 4 -18.96 -21.54 -3.11
C LEU A 4 -19.59 -20.15 -3.20
N THR A 5 -20.51 -19.94 -4.14
CA THR A 5 -21.34 -18.72 -4.24
C THR A 5 -22.28 -18.52 -3.05
N ASP A 6 -22.65 -19.58 -2.32
CA ASP A 6 -23.51 -19.50 -1.12
C ASP A 6 -22.70 -19.22 0.16
N VAL A 7 -21.36 -19.18 0.07
CA VAL A 7 -20.50 -18.79 1.18
C VAL A 7 -20.62 -17.28 1.36
N THR A 8 -21.48 -16.88 2.29
CA THR A 8 -21.53 -15.50 2.76
C THR A 8 -20.25 -15.23 3.53
N TRP A 9 -19.28 -14.62 2.86
CA TRP A 9 -18.02 -14.22 3.48
C TRP A 9 -18.30 -13.33 4.69
N ASN A 10 -17.69 -13.68 5.83
CA ASN A 10 -17.82 -12.88 7.05
C ASN A 10 -17.33 -11.45 6.79
N GLN A 11 -18.22 -10.46 6.94
CA GLN A 11 -17.90 -9.06 6.76
C GLN A 11 -16.77 -8.60 7.69
N GLU A 12 -16.76 -9.06 8.94
CA GLU A 12 -15.70 -8.77 9.92
C GLU A 12 -14.32 -9.26 9.43
N ALA A 13 -14.28 -10.45 8.82
CA ALA A 13 -13.04 -10.98 8.25
C ALA A 13 -12.56 -10.15 7.05
N ARG A 14 -13.48 -9.67 6.20
CA ARG A 14 -13.16 -8.78 5.08
C ARG A 14 -12.65 -7.43 5.56
N ASP A 15 -13.32 -6.82 6.54
CA ASP A 15 -12.91 -5.54 7.12
C ASP A 15 -11.53 -5.64 7.76
N LYS A 16 -11.25 -6.76 8.44
CA LYS A 16 -9.91 -7.05 8.97
C LYS A 16 -8.85 -7.14 7.88
N MET A 17 -9.11 -7.87 6.79
CA MET A 17 -8.17 -7.96 5.66
C MET A 17 -7.89 -6.59 5.02
N LEU A 18 -8.92 -5.75 4.85
CA LEU A 18 -8.76 -4.39 4.34
C LEU A 18 -7.95 -3.51 5.31
N THR A 19 -8.18 -3.65 6.61
CA THR A 19 -7.42 -2.93 7.64
C THR A 19 -5.95 -3.34 7.63
N ASP A 20 -5.66 -4.64 7.47
CA ASP A 20 -4.29 -5.14 7.42
C ASP A 20 -3.57 -4.69 6.13
N ALA A 21 -4.27 -4.69 4.99
CA ALA A 21 -3.78 -4.12 3.73
C ALA A 21 -3.45 -2.62 3.86
N ASP A 22 -4.30 -1.85 4.52
CA ASP A 22 -4.07 -0.41 4.75
C ASP A 22 -2.86 -0.18 5.65
N ARG A 23 -2.68 -0.97 6.72
CA ARG A 23 -1.48 -0.91 7.57
C ARG A 23 -0.21 -1.18 6.78
N VAL A 24 -0.21 -2.20 5.92
CA VAL A 24 0.92 -2.53 5.05
C VAL A 24 1.32 -1.35 4.16
N LEU A 25 0.33 -0.64 3.60
CA LEU A 25 0.57 0.55 2.79
C LEU A 25 1.14 1.69 3.64
N GLN A 26 0.52 1.99 4.78
CA GLN A 26 0.99 3.05 5.67
C GLN A 26 2.42 2.81 6.17
N ASP A 27 2.76 1.58 6.54
CA ASP A 27 4.10 1.23 7.01
C ASP A 27 5.13 1.34 5.89
N ALA A 28 4.79 0.92 4.66
CA ALA A 28 5.65 1.14 3.51
C ALA A 28 5.91 2.64 3.25
N VAL A 29 4.87 3.48 3.34
CA VAL A 29 5.01 4.94 3.19
C VAL A 29 5.92 5.51 4.27
N ARG A 30 5.72 5.16 5.55
CA ARG A 30 6.56 5.63 6.66
C ARG A 30 8.02 5.21 6.51
N GLU A 31 8.27 3.95 6.15
CA GLU A 31 9.61 3.42 5.93
C GLU A 31 10.33 4.17 4.79
N VAL A 32 9.68 4.31 3.63
CA VAL A 32 10.27 5.03 2.48
C VAL A 32 10.51 6.49 2.82
N ALA A 33 9.59 7.12 3.54
CA ALA A 33 9.74 8.51 3.88
C ALA A 33 10.91 8.75 4.84
N ALA A 34 11.14 7.85 5.80
CA ALA A 34 12.32 7.92 6.66
C ALA A 34 13.66 7.81 5.88
N GLU A 35 13.63 7.24 4.67
CA GLU A 35 14.80 7.04 3.80
C GLU A 35 14.97 8.13 2.73
N HIS A 36 13.87 8.73 2.27
CA HIS A 36 13.82 9.55 1.06
C HIS A 36 13.12 10.92 1.24
N GLU A 37 12.81 11.33 2.47
CA GLU A 37 12.26 12.67 2.73
C GLU A 37 13.21 13.76 2.21
N GLY A 38 12.68 14.65 1.37
CA GLY A 38 13.44 15.74 0.76
C GLY A 38 14.21 15.39 -0.52
N ASP A 39 14.19 14.12 -0.95
CA ASP A 39 14.63 13.71 -2.29
C ASP A 39 13.55 14.04 -3.36
N ASP A 40 13.91 13.90 -4.64
CA ASP A 40 12.93 13.84 -5.73
C ASP A 40 11.97 12.65 -5.53
N TRP A 41 10.79 12.73 -6.16
CA TRP A 41 9.74 11.71 -5.98
C TRP A 41 10.07 10.38 -6.68
N GLU A 42 10.93 10.34 -7.71
CA GLU A 42 11.25 9.10 -8.42
C GLU A 42 11.93 8.03 -7.54
N PRO A 43 12.97 8.34 -6.74
CA PRO A 43 13.53 7.42 -5.75
C PRO A 43 12.49 6.85 -4.79
N ALA A 44 11.65 7.71 -4.20
CA ALA A 44 10.59 7.29 -3.28
C ALA A 44 9.56 6.39 -3.99
N PHE A 45 9.22 6.69 -5.24
CA PHE A 45 8.31 5.87 -6.04
C PHE A 45 8.87 4.49 -6.34
N ALA A 46 10.15 4.39 -6.70
CA ALA A 46 10.81 3.10 -6.92
C ALA A 46 10.82 2.26 -5.63
N ALA A 47 11.23 2.85 -4.51
CA ALA A 47 11.28 2.19 -3.21
C ALA A 47 9.91 1.73 -2.70
N LEU A 48 8.85 2.52 -2.90
CA LEU A 48 7.47 2.12 -2.58
C LEU A 48 7.05 0.89 -3.38
N ASN A 49 7.29 0.90 -4.70
CA ASN A 49 6.92 -0.22 -5.56
C ASN A 49 7.66 -1.50 -5.20
N GLU A 50 8.94 -1.43 -4.85
CA GLU A 50 9.69 -2.61 -4.41
C GLU A 50 9.14 -3.20 -3.11
N ARG A 51 8.82 -2.34 -2.12
CA ARG A 51 8.25 -2.79 -0.84
C ARG A 51 6.86 -3.39 -0.98
N LEU A 52 6.01 -2.81 -1.82
CA LEU A 52 4.61 -3.24 -1.96
C LEU A 52 4.46 -4.50 -2.82
N LYS A 53 5.31 -4.71 -3.84
CA LYS A 53 5.31 -5.90 -4.70
C LYS A 53 5.40 -7.22 -3.92
N GLY A 54 6.15 -7.24 -2.82
CA GLY A 54 6.30 -8.43 -1.98
C GLY A 54 5.20 -8.63 -0.94
N ARG A 55 4.29 -7.66 -0.75
CA ARG A 55 3.31 -7.65 0.34
C ARG A 55 1.86 -7.85 -0.14
N PHE A 56 1.59 -7.70 -1.44
CA PHE A 56 0.27 -7.93 -2.04
C PHE A 56 0.31 -9.05 -3.09
N ILE A 57 -0.76 -9.85 -3.17
CA ILE A 57 -0.85 -11.02 -4.06
C ILE A 57 -0.84 -10.62 -5.53
N ASP A 58 -1.52 -9.53 -5.88
CA ASP A 58 -1.65 -9.02 -7.25
C ASP A 58 -1.39 -7.52 -7.26
N TYR A 59 -0.15 -7.15 -6.96
CA TYR A 59 0.25 -5.75 -6.88
C TYR A 59 0.43 -5.13 -8.27
N GLU A 60 -0.37 -4.10 -8.57
CA GLU A 60 -0.16 -3.25 -9.74
C GLU A 60 0.27 -1.83 -9.30
N PRO A 61 1.38 -1.29 -9.85
CA PRO A 61 1.77 0.10 -9.66
C PRO A 61 0.69 1.06 -10.18
N GLY A 62 -0.14 1.58 -9.27
CA GLY A 62 -1.19 2.54 -9.61
C GLY A 62 -0.73 4.00 -9.51
N PRO A 63 -1.50 4.94 -10.09
CA PRO A 63 -1.27 6.38 -9.92
C PRO A 63 -1.32 6.82 -8.44
N ASP A 64 -1.97 6.04 -7.58
CA ASP A 64 -2.03 6.33 -6.14
C ASP A 64 -0.68 6.16 -5.43
N VAL A 65 0.15 5.21 -5.87
CA VAL A 65 1.49 5.00 -5.31
C VAL A 65 2.40 6.18 -5.63
N ARG A 66 2.24 6.77 -6.82
CA ARG A 66 2.94 8.00 -7.20
C ARG A 66 2.54 9.18 -6.33
N LYS A 67 1.26 9.35 -5.98
CA LYS A 67 0.83 10.43 -5.08
C LYS A 67 1.52 10.35 -3.73
N TYR A 68 1.71 9.14 -3.19
CA TYR A 68 2.45 8.95 -1.94
C TYR A 68 3.93 9.32 -2.09
N ALA A 69 4.58 8.92 -3.17
CA ALA A 69 5.97 9.32 -3.45
C ALA A 69 6.13 10.85 -3.55
N GLU A 70 5.21 11.53 -4.22
CA GLU A 70 5.20 12.99 -4.30
C GLU A 70 4.89 13.65 -2.94
N ALA A 71 4.07 13.02 -2.10
CA ALA A 71 3.82 13.50 -0.74
C ALA A 71 5.07 13.34 0.13
N ILE A 72 5.78 12.22 0.02
CA ILE A 72 7.08 11.97 0.67
C ILE A 72 8.10 13.05 0.28
N ALA A 73 8.26 13.28 -1.03
CA ALA A 73 9.17 14.31 -1.53
C ALA A 73 8.86 15.72 -1.00
N ARG A 74 7.56 16.01 -0.76
CA ARG A 74 7.10 17.30 -0.21
C ARG A 74 7.12 17.39 1.33
N GLY A 75 7.27 16.28 2.04
CA GLY A 75 7.05 16.24 3.50
C GLY A 75 5.56 16.24 3.91
N ASP A 76 4.64 16.03 2.97
CA ASP A 76 3.18 16.11 3.16
C ASP A 76 2.55 14.74 3.48
N TYR A 77 3.19 13.95 4.34
CA TYR A 77 2.72 12.64 4.80
C TYR A 77 2.72 12.65 6.34
N ARG A 78 1.55 12.69 6.97
CA ARG A 78 1.39 12.63 8.43
C ARG A 78 0.27 11.68 8.80
#